data_AF-A0A453P598-F1
#
_entry.id   AF-A0A453P598-F1
#
_cell.length_a   1.000
_cell.length_b   1.000
_cell.length_c   1.000
_cell.angle_alpha   90.00
_cell.angle_beta   90.00
_cell.angle_gamma   90.00
#
_symmetry.space_group_name_H-M   'P 1'
#
loop_
_entity.id
_entity.type
_entity.pdbx_description
1 polymer ?
#
loop_
_entity_poly.entity_id
_entity_poly.type
_entity_poly.pdbx_seq_one_letter_code
_entity_poly.pdbx_strand_id
1 'polypeptide(L)'
;MIVKVIDGRWEVIYFVGEHNHPLVDKPCLTKYLRSHQGIPPEERAFLTHLHNCNLTTGRMMHIMSDFYGSELIVPYGTKHITNLKTLLNKDDTKEGDMIETVAYFKDQQ
;
A
#
# COMPACT_ATOMS: atom_id res chain seq x y z
N MET A 1 23.80 14.97 0.46
CA MET A 1 24.55 13.71 0.58
C MET A 1 25.37 13.52 -0.68
N ILE A 2 26.65 13.19 -0.55
CA ILE A 2 27.52 12.82 -1.69
C ILE A 2 27.92 11.37 -1.50
N VAL A 3 27.74 10.57 -2.55
CA VAL A 3 28.12 9.17 -2.59
C VAL A 3 29.18 8.94 -3.65
N LYS A 4 30.09 8.00 -3.39
CA LYS A 4 31.14 7.60 -4.33
C LYS A 4 31.26 6.08 -4.31
N VAL A 5 31.54 5.48 -5.47
CA VAL A 5 31.91 4.06 -5.52
C VAL A 5 33.40 3.92 -5.19
N ILE A 6 33.71 3.18 -4.12
CA ILE A 6 35.06 2.85 -3.67
C ILE A 6 35.12 1.33 -3.55
N ASP A 7 36.09 0.70 -4.22
CA ASP A 7 36.27 -0.76 -4.26
C ASP A 7 34.98 -1.56 -4.56
N GLY A 8 34.17 -1.04 -5.48
CA GLY A 8 32.91 -1.66 -5.90
C GLY A 8 31.74 -1.49 -4.93
N ARG A 9 31.88 -0.68 -3.88
CA ARG A 9 30.82 -0.39 -2.90
C ARG A 9 30.43 1.09 -2.94
N TRP A 10 29.15 1.38 -2.75
CA TRP A 10 28.68 2.74 -2.57
C TRP A 10 29.00 3.22 -1.16
N GLU A 11 29.82 4.26 -1.05
CA GLU A 11 30.17 4.89 0.22
C GLU A 11 29.62 6.32 0.28
N VAL A 12 29.06 6.69 1.44
CA VAL A 12 28.64 8.06 1.74
C VAL A 12 29.88 8.83 2.22
N ILE A 13 30.45 9.66 1.35
CA ILE A 13 31.66 10.43 1.66
C ILE A 13 31.35 11.80 2.28
N TYR A 14 30.10 12.26 2.19
CA TYR A 14 29.65 13.50 2.80
C TYR A 14 28.15 13.50 3.09
N PHE A 15 27.78 13.86 4.31
CA PHE A 15 26.40 13.98 4.77
C PHE A 15 26.27 15.18 5.71
N VAL A 16 25.29 16.04 5.46
CA VAL A 16 24.89 17.10 6.39
C VAL A 16 23.57 16.65 7.00
N GLY A 17 23.61 16.32 8.29
CA GLY A 17 22.42 15.93 9.06
C GLY A 17 21.73 17.11 9.74
N GLU A 18 22.31 18.30 9.69
CA GLU A 18 21.69 19.50 10.26
C GLU A 18 20.54 19.97 9.36
N HIS A 19 19.36 20.09 9.97
CA HIS A 19 18.17 20.58 9.30
C HIS A 19 17.95 22.05 9.64
N ASN A 20 17.45 22.84 8.68
CA ASN A 20 17.07 24.24 8.91
C ASN A 20 15.67 24.40 9.56
N HIS A 21 15.04 23.29 9.94
CA HIS A 21 13.76 23.23 10.63
C HIS A 21 13.71 22.01 11.56
N PRO A 22 12.82 21.99 12.56
CA PRO A 22 12.58 20.80 13.37
C PRO A 22 12.09 19.63 12.51
N LEU A 23 12.51 18.41 12.84
CA LEU A 23 12.00 17.20 12.20
C LEU A 23 10.52 16.99 12.57
N VAL A 24 9.75 16.49 11.61
CA VAL A 24 8.35 16.14 11.84
C VAL A 24 8.29 14.82 12.60
N ASP A 25 8.02 14.90 13.91
CA ASP A 25 7.78 13.73 14.77
C ASP A 25 6.28 13.44 14.90
N LYS A 26 5.62 13.23 13.76
CA LYS A 26 4.20 12.90 13.70
C LYS A 26 4.00 11.65 12.85
N PRO A 27 3.96 10.45 13.47
CA PRO A 27 3.71 9.20 12.76
C PRO A 27 2.48 9.26 11.86
N CYS A 28 1.43 9.96 12.29
CA CYS A 28 0.20 10.14 11.51
C CYS A 28 0.38 10.89 10.18
N LEU A 29 1.46 11.65 10.00
CA LEU A 29 1.77 12.35 8.76
C LEU A 29 2.70 11.56 7.84
N THR A 30 3.41 10.56 8.38
CA THR A 30 4.38 9.77 7.59
C THR A 30 3.72 9.06 6.42
N LYS A 31 2.46 8.62 6.57
CA LYS A 31 1.64 8.01 5.51
C LYS A 31 1.40 8.88 4.27
N TYR A 32 1.74 10.17 4.31
CA TYR A 32 1.64 11.09 3.16
C TYR A 32 3.00 11.36 2.50
N LEU A 33 4.09 10.94 3.13
CA LEU A 33 5.43 11.06 2.55
C LEU A 33 5.62 10.00 1.47
N ARG A 34 6.11 10.41 0.29
CA ARG A 34 6.35 9.48 -0.83
C ARG A 34 7.28 8.32 -0.46
N SER A 35 8.29 8.57 0.38
CA SER A 35 9.25 7.57 0.85
C SER A 35 8.64 6.53 1.80
N HIS A 36 7.47 6.80 2.36
CA HIS A 36 6.78 5.94 3.31
C HIS A 36 5.41 5.48 2.74
N GLN A 37 5.18 5.65 1.42
CA GLN A 37 3.97 5.14 0.78
C GLN A 37 4.04 3.62 0.66
N GLY A 38 2.88 2.99 0.75
CA GLY A 38 2.72 1.56 0.51
C GLY A 38 2.03 0.86 1.67
N ILE A 39 1.61 -0.36 1.38
CA ILE A 39 1.03 -1.28 2.35
C ILE A 39 2.13 -2.32 2.64
N PRO A 40 2.55 -2.50 3.90
CA PRO A 40 3.50 -3.56 4.26
C PRO A 40 3.03 -4.95 3.81
N PRO A 41 3.95 -5.88 3.50
CA PRO A 41 3.59 -7.19 2.95
C PRO A 41 2.59 -7.98 3.81
N GLU A 42 2.74 -7.95 5.13
CA GLU A 42 1.87 -8.64 6.08
C GLU A 42 0.46 -8.06 6.04
N GLU A 43 0.35 -6.73 6.06
CA GLU A 43 -0.93 -6.03 5.96
C GLU A 43 -1.56 -6.19 4.58
N ARG A 44 -0.77 -6.28 3.51
CA ARG A 44 -1.26 -6.60 2.17
C ARG A 44 -1.90 -7.99 2.16
N ALA A 45 -1.29 -8.98 2.79
CA ALA A 45 -1.86 -10.33 2.89
C ALA A 45 -3.19 -10.31 3.66
N PHE A 46 -3.23 -9.59 4.78
CA PHE A 46 -4.47 -9.44 5.56
C PHE A 46 -5.57 -8.71 4.78
N LEU A 47 -5.27 -7.59 4.13
CA LEU A 47 -6.23 -6.87 3.29
C LEU A 47 -6.69 -7.70 2.09
N THR A 48 -5.84 -8.56 1.52
CA THR A 48 -6.22 -9.50 0.47
C THR A 48 -7.26 -10.51 1.00
N HIS A 49 -7.06 -11.03 2.21
CA HIS A 49 -8.05 -11.89 2.85
C HIS A 49 -9.39 -11.17 3.04
N LEU A 50 -9.38 -9.92 3.51
CA LEU A 50 -10.60 -9.11 3.66
C LEU A 50 -11.29 -8.80 2.31
N HIS A 51 -10.52 -8.59 1.25
CA HIS A 51 -11.04 -8.43 -0.12
C HIS A 51 -11.74 -9.71 -0.60
N ASN A 52 -11.16 -10.89 -0.35
CA ASN A 52 -11.79 -12.17 -0.67
C ASN A 52 -13.09 -12.41 0.12
N CYS A 53 -13.23 -11.83 1.32
CA CYS A 53 -14.50 -11.79 2.06
C CYS A 53 -15.49 -10.74 1.54
N ASN A 54 -15.23 -10.14 0.37
CA ASN A 54 -16.04 -9.13 -0.29
C ASN A 54 -16.29 -7.86 0.55
N LEU A 55 -15.33 -7.47 1.40
CA LEU A 55 -15.47 -6.27 2.21
C LEU A 55 -15.24 -4.98 1.38
N THR A 56 -16.00 -3.95 1.73
CA THR A 56 -15.83 -2.61 1.14
C THR A 56 -14.54 -1.98 1.64
N THR A 57 -13.94 -1.09 0.84
CA THR A 57 -12.71 -0.37 1.23
C THR A 57 -12.89 0.38 2.55
N GLY A 58 -14.05 0.99 2.78
CA GLY A 58 -14.36 1.68 4.04
C GLY A 58 -14.39 0.73 5.23
N ARG A 59 -14.96 -0.47 5.08
CA ARG A 59 -14.98 -1.47 6.17
C ARG A 59 -13.58 -2.02 6.44
N MET A 60 -12.78 -2.24 5.39
CA MET A 60 -11.38 -2.62 5.51
C MET A 60 -10.59 -1.55 6.26
N MET A 61 -10.75 -0.27 5.91
CA MET A 61 -10.09 0.83 6.62
C MET A 61 -10.51 0.92 8.09
N HIS A 62 -11.79 0.67 8.40
CA HIS A 62 -12.28 0.64 9.77
C HIS A 62 -11.63 -0.49 10.58
N ILE A 63 -11.54 -1.71 10.02
CA ILE A 63 -10.83 -2.83 10.65
C ILE A 63 -9.35 -2.49 10.87
N MET A 64 -8.68 -1.87 9.89
CA MET A 64 -7.29 -1.43 10.06
C MET A 64 -7.17 -0.33 11.13
N SER A 65 -8.10 0.60 11.20
CA SER A 65 -8.16 1.62 12.25
C SER A 65 -8.25 0.97 13.62
N ASP A 66 -9.11 -0.05 13.80
CA ASP A 66 -9.24 -0.78 15.05
C ASP A 66 -7.97 -1.58 15.39
N PHE A 67 -7.37 -2.23 14.39
CA PHE A 67 -6.11 -2.98 14.54
C PHE A 67 -4.95 -2.09 15.00
N TYR A 68 -4.84 -0.88 14.42
CA TYR A 68 -3.83 0.10 14.83
C TYR A 68 -4.24 0.88 16.08
N GLY A 69 -5.51 0.89 16.47
CA GLY A 69 -6.05 1.68 17.58
C GLY A 69 -6.53 3.09 17.19
N SER A 70 -6.21 3.57 16.00
CA SER A 70 -6.81 4.77 15.38
C SER A 70 -6.46 4.85 13.90
N GLU A 71 -7.37 5.37 13.09
CA GLU A 71 -7.12 5.69 11.68
C GLU A 71 -5.91 6.62 11.50
N LEU A 72 -5.64 7.50 12.47
CA LEU A 72 -4.53 8.45 12.43
C LEU A 72 -3.18 7.75 12.33
N ILE A 73 -3.01 6.58 12.92
CA ILE A 73 -1.73 5.87 12.98
C ILE A 73 -1.62 4.71 11.99
N VAL A 74 -2.66 4.43 11.19
CA VAL A 74 -2.55 3.50 10.05
C VAL A 74 -1.51 4.03 9.05
N PRO A 75 -0.50 3.23 8.64
CA PRO A 75 0.64 3.71 7.84
C PRO A 75 0.30 4.05 6.38
N TYR A 76 -0.94 3.84 5.96
CA TYR A 76 -1.44 4.16 4.63
C TYR A 76 -2.86 4.72 4.69
N GLY A 77 -3.25 5.45 3.64
CA GLY A 77 -4.63 5.93 3.47
C GLY A 77 -5.52 4.98 2.68
N THR A 78 -6.84 5.22 2.73
CA THR A 78 -7.89 4.48 2.01
C THR A 78 -7.61 4.32 0.52
N LYS A 79 -6.97 5.30 -0.12
CA LYS A 79 -6.58 5.21 -1.54
C LYS A 79 -5.62 4.06 -1.83
N HIS A 80 -4.73 3.72 -0.91
CA HIS A 80 -3.84 2.57 -1.06
C HIS A 80 -4.62 1.25 -1.06
N ILE A 81 -5.61 1.12 -0.18
CA ILE A 81 -6.50 -0.05 -0.14
C ILE A 81 -7.30 -0.15 -1.44
N THR A 82 -7.85 0.96 -1.95
CA THR A 82 -8.55 0.97 -3.25
C THR A 82 -7.63 0.53 -4.39
N ASN A 83 -6.39 1.04 -4.43
CA ASN A 83 -5.43 0.66 -5.46
C ASN A 83 -5.05 -0.84 -5.35
N LEU A 84 -4.90 -1.37 -4.14
CA LEU A 84 -4.69 -2.80 -3.92
C LEU A 84 -5.86 -3.62 -4.47
N LYS A 85 -7.11 -3.25 -4.15
CA LYS A 85 -8.30 -3.93 -4.70
C LYS A 85 -8.32 -3.90 -6.22
N THR A 86 -7.96 -2.78 -6.84
CA THR A 86 -7.86 -2.69 -8.31
C THR A 86 -6.80 -3.63 -8.87
N LEU A 87 -5.67 -3.82 -8.17
CA LEU A 87 -4.66 -4.79 -8.59
C LEU A 87 -5.18 -6.23 -8.46
N LEU A 88 -5.77 -6.58 -7.31
CA LEU A 88 -6.32 -7.92 -7.08
C LEU A 88 -7.41 -8.28 -8.09
N ASN A 89 -8.35 -7.37 -8.33
CA ASN A 89 -9.40 -7.59 -9.32
C ASN A 89 -8.83 -7.80 -10.74
N LYS A 90 -7.73 -7.12 -11.10
CA LYS A 90 -7.08 -7.33 -12.40
C LYS A 90 -6.40 -8.70 -12.50
N ASP A 91 -5.84 -9.18 -11.39
CA ASP A 91 -5.22 -10.51 -11.33
C ASP A 91 -6.29 -11.61 -11.41
N ASP A 92 -7.47 -11.35 -10.84
CA ASP A 92 -8.65 -12.22 -10.94
C ASP A 92 -9.21 -12.21 -12.37
N THR A 93 -9.39 -11.03 -12.99
CA THR A 93 -9.97 -10.89 -14.33
C THR A 93 -8.93 -10.99 -15.45
N LYS A 94 -8.33 -12.20 -15.59
CA LYS A 94 -7.17 -12.48 -16.46
C LYS A 94 -7.35 -12.06 -17.93
N GLU A 95 -8.56 -12.21 -18.47
CA GLU A 95 -8.90 -11.88 -19.86
C GLU A 95 -9.80 -10.65 -19.97
N GLY A 96 -10.13 -10.01 -18.85
CA GLY A 96 -11.00 -8.83 -18.77
C GLY A 96 -12.47 -9.17 -18.56
N ASP A 97 -13.17 -8.26 -17.87
CA ASP A 97 -14.51 -8.45 -17.30
C ASP A 97 -15.55 -8.94 -18.33
N MET A 98 -15.48 -8.45 -19.57
CA MET A 98 -16.42 -8.82 -20.63
C MET A 98 -16.28 -10.28 -21.07
N ILE A 99 -15.05 -10.80 -21.13
CA ILE A 99 -14.79 -12.17 -21.57
C ILE A 99 -15.26 -13.15 -20.50
N GLU A 100 -14.97 -12.88 -19.23
CA GLU A 100 -15.44 -13.71 -18.11
C GLU A 100 -16.96 -13.70 -17.99
N THR A 101 -17.59 -12.54 -18.19
CA THR A 101 -19.06 -12.44 -18.21
C THR A 101 -19.67 -13.33 -19.29
N VAL A 102 -19.12 -13.30 -20.51
CA VAL A 102 -19.59 -14.17 -21.61
C VAL A 102 -19.36 -15.65 -21.29
N ALA A 103 -18.20 -16.00 -20.70
CA ALA A 103 -17.89 -17.37 -20.32
C ALA A 103 -18.87 -17.91 -19.26
N TYR A 104 -19.17 -17.12 -18.23
CA TYR A 104 -20.15 -17.47 -17.20
C TYR A 104 -21.52 -17.78 -17.80
N PHE A 105 -22.05 -16.92 -18.69
CA PHE A 105 -23.36 -17.17 -19.28
C PHE A 105 -23.38 -18.35 -20.26
N LYS A 106 -22.25 -18.68 -20.89
CA LYS A 106 -22.13 -19.88 -21.74
C LYS A 106 -22.12 -21.18 -20.93
N ASP A 107 -21.52 -21.17 -19.74
CA ASP A 107 -21.47 -22.34 -18.85
C ASP A 107 -22.82 -22.67 -18.20
N GLN A 108 -23.73 -21.69 -18.15
CA GLN A 108 -25.09 -21.84 -17.59
C GLN A 108 -26.14 -22.30 -18.63
N GLN A 109 -25.75 -22.58 -19.88
CA GLN A 109 -26.61 -23.14 -20.95
C GLN A 109 -26.45 -24.65 -21.08
#